data_AF-A0A1S6YG73-F1
#
_entry.id   AF-A0A1S6YG73-F1
#
_cell.length_a   1.000
_cell.length_b   1.000
_cell.length_c   1.000
_cell.angle_alpha   90.00
_cell.angle_beta   90.00
_cell.angle_gamma   90.00
#
_symmetry.space_group_name_H-M   'P 1'
#
loop_
_entity.id
_entity.type
_entity.pdbx_description
1 polymer ?
#
loop_
_entity_poly.entity_id
_entity_poly.type
_entity_poly.pdbx_seq_one_letter_code
_entity_poly.pdbx_strand_id
1 'polypeptide(L)' 'WAHHMFTVGLDLGTAIFFSSVTMIIGVPTGIKVFSWLYMLAGTRERFWDPIMWWIVGFVVLFTIGGVTGIVLSAS' A
#
# COMPACT_ATOMS: atom_id res chain seq x y z
N TRP A 1 9.22 -4.49 10.18
CA TRP A 1 10.56 -4.73 10.76
C TRP A 1 10.93 -6.20 10.64
N ALA A 2 10.38 -7.13 11.43
CA ALA A 2 10.78 -8.55 11.37
C ALA A 2 10.47 -9.22 10.02
N HIS A 3 9.50 -8.71 9.25
CA HIS A 3 9.26 -9.15 7.86
C HIS A 3 10.45 -8.89 6.92
N HIS A 4 11.44 -8.08 7.29
CA HIS A 4 12.70 -7.95 6.53
C HIS A 4 13.70 -9.08 6.83
N MET A 5 13.36 -9.97 7.77
CA MET A 5 14.24 -11.00 8.32
C MET A 5 13.69 -12.41 8.08
N PHE A 6 12.70 -12.61 7.20
CA PHE A 6 12.09 -13.93 6.99
C PHE A 6 13.10 -15.02 6.57
N THR A 7 14.23 -14.64 5.95
CA THR A 7 15.28 -15.58 5.52
C THR A 7 16.37 -15.84 6.57
N VAL A 8 16.29 -15.29 7.78
CA VAL A 8 17.34 -15.47 8.82
C VAL A 8 17.13 -16.72 9.69
N GLY A 9 16.07 -17.50 9.45
CA GLY A 9 15.76 -18.72 10.21
C GLY A 9 14.84 -18.52 11.42
N LEU A 10 13.81 -17.67 11.27
CA LEU A 10 12.76 -17.52 12.29
C LEU A 10 11.93 -18.81 12.44
N ASP A 11 11.37 -19.06 13.63
CA ASP A 11 10.41 -20.14 13.80
C ASP A 11 9.10 -19.85 13.04
N LEU A 12 8.36 -20.91 12.71
CA LEU A 12 7.15 -20.83 11.89
C LEU A 12 6.07 -19.93 12.52
N GLY A 13 5.89 -19.96 13.84
CA GLY A 13 4.87 -19.17 14.53
C GLY A 13 5.18 -17.68 14.43
N THR A 14 6.44 -17.30 14.67
CA THR A 14 6.93 -15.93 14.53
C THR A 14 6.81 -15.43 13.09
N ALA A 15 7.18 -16.25 12.10
CA ALA A 15 7.06 -15.89 10.69
C ALA A 15 5.60 -15.64 10.29
N ILE A 16 4.68 -16.55 10.65
CA ILE A 16 3.24 -16.40 10.37
C ILE A 16 2.66 -15.16 11.07
N PHE A 17 3.04 -14.91 12.32
CA PHE A 17 2.59 -13.74 13.07
C PHE A 17 2.98 -12.44 12.34
N PHE A 18 4.28 -12.28 12.03
CA PHE A 18 4.74 -11.06 11.36
C PHE A 18 4.26 -10.94 9.92
N SER A 19 4.06 -12.04 9.21
CA SER A 19 3.40 -12.05 7.90
C SER A 19 1.97 -11.51 8.00
N SER A 20 1.17 -12.07 8.91
CA SER A 20 -0.23 -11.69 9.12
C SER A 20 -0.38 -10.22 9.54
N VAL A 21 0.43 -9.77 10.51
CA VAL A 21 0.41 -8.38 10.97
C VAL A 21 0.77 -7.41 9.86
N THR A 22 1.76 -7.76 9.02
CA THR A 22 2.19 -6.89 7.91
C THR A 22 1.12 -6.82 6.82
N MET A 23 0.43 -7.93 6.50
CA MET A 23 -0.69 -7.95 5.55
C MET A 23 -1.87 -7.08 6.03
N ILE A 24 -2.19 -7.08 7.33
CA ILE A 24 -3.30 -6.30 7.90
C ILE A 24 -3.12 -4.79 7.68
N ILE A 25 -1.87 -4.29 7.63
CA ILE A 25 -1.57 -2.87 7.34
C ILE A 25 -2.07 -2.45 5.94
N GLY A 26 -2.24 -3.40 5.02
CA GLY A 26 -2.84 -3.17 3.71
C GLY A 26 -4.27 -2.61 3.78
N VAL A 27 -5.04 -2.97 4.81
CA VAL A 27 -6.44 -2.54 4.98
C VAL A 27 -6.57 -1.03 5.23
N PRO A 28 -5.97 -0.44 6.29
CA PRO A 28 -6.07 1.00 6.53
C PRO A 28 -5.41 1.82 5.39
N THR A 29 -4.35 1.29 4.78
CA THR A 29 -3.72 1.91 3.60
C THR A 29 -4.68 1.97 2.42
N GLY A 30 -5.37 0.87 2.12
CA GLY A 30 -6.38 0.80 1.07
C GLY A 30 -7.54 1.78 1.29
N ILE A 31 -8.05 1.88 2.53
CA ILE A 31 -9.09 2.86 2.89
C ILE A 31 -8.65 4.28 2.53
N LYS A 32 -7.39 4.63 2.80
CA LYS A 32 -6.84 5.95 2.48
C LYS A 32 -6.77 6.19 0.97
N VAL A 33 -6.35 5.20 0.19
CA VAL A 33 -6.33 5.26 -1.28
C VAL A 33 -7.73 5.48 -1.84
N PHE A 34 -8.73 4.73 -1.40
CA PHE A 34 -10.12 4.93 -1.83
C PHE A 34 -10.68 6.28 -1.42
N SER A 35 -10.30 6.78 -0.24
CA SER A 35 -10.69 8.12 0.22
C SER A 35 -10.14 9.22 -0.68
N TRP A 36 -8.89 9.10 -1.15
CA TRP A 36 -8.32 10.02 -2.12
C TRP A 36 -9.01 9.95 -3.48
N LEU A 37 -9.30 8.74 -3.98
CA LEU A 37 -10.02 8.58 -5.25
C LEU A 37 -11.41 9.21 -5.19
N TYR A 38 -12.12 9.03 -4.09
CA TYR A 38 -13.42 9.67 -3.87
C TYR A 38 -13.32 11.20 -3.88
N MET A 39 -12.33 11.76 -3.18
CA MET A 39 -12.06 13.20 -3.19
C MET A 39 -11.77 13.72 -4.61
N LEU A 40 -10.90 13.03 -5.35
CA LEU A 40 -10.52 13.44 -6.71
C LEU A 40 -11.70 13.35 -7.68
N ALA A 41 -12.53 12.31 -7.58
CA ALA A 41 -13.74 12.15 -8.39
C ALA A 41 -14.77 13.28 -8.19
N GLY A 42 -14.80 13.90 -7.00
CA GLY A 42 -15.65 15.06 -6.71
C GLY A 42 -15.11 16.39 -7.27
N THR A 43 -13.91 16.43 -7.85
CA THR A 43 -13.25 17.67 -8.30
C THR A 43 -13.56 17.92 -9.77
N ARG A 44 -14.12 19.08 -10.13
CA ARG A 44 -14.55 19.37 -11.51
C ARG A 44 -13.55 20.14 -12.39
N GLU A 45 -12.57 20.85 -11.83
CA GLU A 45 -11.95 21.99 -12.56
C GLU A 45 -10.40 22.07 -12.53
N ARG A 46 -9.65 20.96 -12.35
CA ARG A 46 -8.16 21.03 -12.23
C ARG A 46 -7.36 20.05 -13.10
N PHE A 47 -7.94 19.53 -14.18
CA PHE A 47 -7.25 18.57 -15.06
C PHE A 47 -5.98 19.12 -15.73
N TRP A 48 -5.90 20.44 -15.92
CA TRP A 48 -4.73 21.10 -16.52
C TRP A 48 -3.67 21.54 -15.51
N ASP A 49 -3.93 21.37 -14.21
CA ASP A 49 -2.94 21.66 -13.16
C ASP A 49 -1.88 20.54 -13.12
N PRO A 50 -0.59 20.83 -13.32
CA PRO A 50 0.48 19.84 -13.23
C PRO A 50 0.47 19.05 -11.90
N ILE A 51 0.03 19.68 -10.80
CA ILE A 51 -0.04 19.05 -9.49
C ILE A 51 -1.05 17.90 -9.49
N MET A 52 -2.15 18.02 -10.23
CA MET A 52 -3.15 16.96 -10.35
C MET A 52 -2.54 15.68 -10.94
N TRP A 53 -1.69 15.82 -11.95
CA TRP A 53 -0.99 14.68 -12.57
C TRP A 53 0.02 14.03 -11.63
N TRP A 54 0.72 14.80 -10.81
CA TRP A 54 1.59 14.25 -9.76
C TRP A 54 0.80 13.46 -8.72
N ILE A 55 -0.36 13.95 -8.28
CA ILE A 55 -1.23 13.25 -7.33
C ILE A 55 -1.74 11.94 -7.94
N VAL A 56 -2.23 11.97 -9.18
CA VAL A 56 -2.70 10.76 -9.88
C VAL A 56 -1.56 9.75 -10.05
N GLY A 57 -0.38 10.21 -10.50
CA GLY A 57 0.80 9.37 -10.64
C GLY A 57 1.24 8.75 -9.30
N PHE A 58 1.23 9.53 -8.22
CA PHE A 58 1.49 9.04 -6.87
C PHE A 58 0.50 7.93 -6.48
N VAL A 59 -0.81 8.15 -6.63
CA VAL A 59 -1.82 7.15 -6.26
C VAL A 59 -1.64 5.85 -7.04
N VAL A 60 -1.36 5.92 -8.34
CA VAL A 60 -1.14 4.73 -9.18
C VAL A 60 0.13 3.98 -8.74
N LEU A 61 1.27 4.66 -8.67
CA LEU A 61 2.56 4.03 -8.32
C LEU A 61 2.55 3.49 -6.90
N PHE A 62 1.97 4.25 -5.95
CA PHE A 62 1.80 3.81 -4.57
C PHE A 62 0.92 2.56 -4.46
N THR A 63 -0.16 2.48 -5.25
CA THR A 63 -1.04 1.30 -5.25
C THR A 63 -0.34 0.08 -5.81
N ILE A 64 0.35 0.19 -6.96
CA ILE A 64 1.09 -0.93 -7.56
C ILE A 64 2.19 -1.42 -6.60
N GLY A 65 2.99 -0.48 -6.06
CA GLY A 65 4.01 -0.79 -5.06
C GLY A 65 3.42 -1.46 -3.81
N GLY A 66 2.30 -0.95 -3.31
CA GLY A 66 1.57 -1.52 -2.18
C GLY A 66 1.11 -2.96 -2.42
N VAL A 67 0.55 -3.26 -3.59
CA VAL A 67 0.12 -4.63 -3.95
C VAL A 67 1.32 -5.58 -3.98
N THR A 68 2.44 -5.17 -4.58
CA THR A 68 3.66 -6.01 -4.55
C THR A 68 4.19 -6.21 -3.12
N GLY A 69 4.09 -5.20 -2.27
CA GLY A 69 4.43 -5.29 -0.85
C GLY A 69 3.57 -6.30 -0.09
N ILE A 70 2.27 -6.40 -0.39
CA ILE A 70 1.38 -7.40 0.22
C ILE A 70 1.83 -8.82 -0.15
N VAL A 71 2.21 -9.05 -1.41
CA VAL A 71 2.75 -10.34 -1.85
C VAL A 71 4.05 -10.69 -1.13
N LEU A 72 4.96 -9.72 -0.98
CA LEU A 72 6.23 -9.88 -0.25
C LEU A 72 6.05 -10.05 1.26
N SER A 73 4.92 -9.60 1.84
CA SER A 73 4.63 -9.86 3.26
C SER A 73 4.21 -11.31 3.55
N ALA A 74 3.95 -12.11 2.52
CA ALA A 74 3.57 -13.53 2.63
C ALA A 74 4.67 -14.50 2.20
N SER A 75 5.90 -14.01 1.93
CA SER A 75 7.05 -14.80 1.48
C SER A 75 7.98 -15.25 2.62
#